data_AF-A0A976CF42-F1
#
_entry.id   AF-A0A976CF42-F1
#
_cell.length_a   1.000
_cell.length_b   1.000
_cell.length_c   1.000
_cell.angle_alpha   90.00
_cell.angle_beta   90.00
_cell.angle_gamma   90.00
#
_symmetry.space_group_name_H-M   'P 1'
#
loop_
_entity.id
_entity.type
_entity.pdbx_description
1 polymer ?
#
loop_
_entity_poly.entity_id
_entity_poly.type
_entity_poly.pdbx_seq_one_letter_code
_entity_poly.pdbx_strand_id
1 'polypeptide(L)'
;MLPIEIQTAINAIQLDEVQEILQKLSKYNLGVCVVPHKHNEDTGDFELLPEDTLQLETDLQVCFVKETEINSLKAIPVAWRWQNDGVRASAKCINFCTYIEHQGREFHQKAHKKI
;
A
#
# COMPACT_ATOMS: atom_id res chain seq x y z
N MET A 1 7.59 9.19 12.27
CA MET A 1 8.67 8.16 12.19
C MET A 1 7.98 6.81 12.09
N LEU A 2 8.46 5.84 11.31
CA LEU A 2 7.75 4.55 11.20
C LEU A 2 7.86 3.74 12.51
N PRO A 3 6.78 3.11 12.98
CA PRO A 3 6.84 2.11 14.05
C PRO A 3 7.89 1.02 13.75
N ILE A 4 8.51 0.47 14.80
CA ILE A 4 9.61 -0.50 14.65
C ILE A 4 9.13 -1.79 13.99
N GLU A 5 7.91 -2.22 14.29
CA GLU A 5 7.28 -3.41 13.72
C GLU A 5 7.08 -3.25 12.20
N ILE A 6 6.68 -2.05 11.77
CA ILE A 6 6.54 -1.70 10.34
C ILE A 6 7.91 -1.74 9.65
N GLN A 7 8.94 -1.17 10.28
CA GLN A 7 10.31 -1.22 9.74
C GLN A 7 10.82 -2.66 9.61
N THR A 8 10.64 -3.48 10.65
CA THR A 8 11.00 -4.90 10.64
C THR A 8 10.31 -5.64 9.50
N ALA A 9 9.01 -5.43 9.32
CA ALA A 9 8.25 -6.08 8.27
C ALA A 9 8.73 -5.67 6.86
N ILE A 10 8.98 -4.37 6.62
CA ILE A 10 9.54 -3.88 5.35
C ILE A 10 10.91 -4.52 5.08
N ASN A 11 11.77 -4.60 6.11
CA ASN A 11 13.11 -5.18 5.98
C ASN A 11 13.06 -6.69 5.72
N ALA A 12 12.07 -7.39 6.28
CA ALA A 12 11.89 -8.83 6.10
C ALA A 12 11.68 -9.22 4.63
N ILE A 13 11.20 -8.31 3.78
CA ILE A 13 11.05 -8.56 2.34
C ILE A 13 12.39 -8.87 1.65
N GLN A 14 13.51 -8.42 2.21
CA GLN A 14 14.84 -8.73 1.67
C GLN A 14 15.31 -10.14 2.01
N LEU A 15 14.67 -10.84 2.95
CA LEU A 15 15.06 -12.20 3.34
C LEU A 15 14.74 -13.19 2.23
N ASP A 16 15.69 -14.06 1.90
CA ASP A 16 15.55 -15.06 0.84
C ASP A 16 14.30 -15.93 1.03
N GLU A 17 14.03 -16.37 2.27
CA GLU A 17 12.85 -17.16 2.59
C GLU A 17 11.53 -16.45 2.27
N VAL A 18 11.46 -15.13 2.47
CA VAL A 18 10.28 -14.31 2.16
C VAL A 18 10.13 -14.12 0.66
N GLN A 19 11.25 -13.91 -0.05
CA GLN A 19 11.26 -13.82 -1.51
C GLN A 19 10.82 -15.14 -2.17
N GLU A 20 11.27 -16.28 -1.65
CA GLU A 20 10.83 -17.61 -2.10
C GLU A 20 9.33 -17.82 -1.89
N ILE A 21 8.78 -17.39 -0.74
CA ILE A 21 7.34 -17.46 -0.48
C ILE A 21 6.59 -16.60 -1.51
N LEU A 22 7.02 -15.36 -1.75
CA LEU A 22 6.43 -14.48 -2.76
C LEU A 22 6.48 -15.10 -4.16
N GLN A 23 7.59 -15.75 -4.52
CA GLN A 23 7.71 -16.48 -5.78
C GLN A 23 6.69 -17.62 -5.87
N LYS A 24 6.55 -18.43 -4.81
CA LYS A 24 5.55 -19.52 -4.77
C LYS A 24 4.13 -18.98 -4.87
N LEU A 25 3.81 -17.88 -4.19
CA LEU A 25 2.51 -17.21 -4.21
C LEU A 25 2.15 -16.67 -5.61
N SER A 26 3.13 -16.16 -6.36
CA SER A 26 2.87 -15.61 -7.69
C SER A 26 2.36 -16.61 -8.73
N LYS A 27 2.58 -17.92 -8.51
CA LYS A 27 1.96 -18.99 -9.33
C LYS A 27 0.43 -18.91 -9.31
N TYR A 28 -0.13 -18.29 -8.28
CA TYR A 28 -1.57 -18.09 -8.08
C TYR A 28 -1.98 -16.62 -8.19
N ASN A 29 -1.12 -15.76 -8.75
CA ASN A 29 -1.31 -14.31 -8.79
C ASN A 29 -1.53 -13.67 -7.40
N LEU A 30 -0.97 -14.29 -6.35
CA LEU A 30 -1.03 -13.79 -4.98
C LEU A 30 0.17 -12.88 -4.66
N GLY A 31 -0.08 -11.90 -3.81
CA GLY A 31 0.92 -11.07 -3.15
C GLY A 31 0.65 -11.01 -1.65
N VAL A 32 1.45 -10.25 -0.92
CA VAL A 32 1.27 -10.06 0.52
C VAL A 32 1.21 -8.58 0.89
N CYS A 33 0.28 -8.22 1.76
CA CYS A 33 0.35 -6.98 2.53
C CYS A 33 1.23 -7.25 3.74
N VAL A 34 2.41 -6.64 3.78
CA VAL A 34 3.44 -6.93 4.79
C VAL A 34 3.30 -5.98 5.99
N VAL A 35 2.63 -4.85 5.77
CA VAL A 35 2.46 -3.81 6.76
C VAL A 35 0.97 -3.48 6.88
N PRO A 36 0.16 -4.29 7.58
CA PRO A 36 -1.16 -3.85 8.01
C PRO A 36 -0.97 -2.64 8.93
N HIS A 37 -1.45 -1.47 8.50
CA HIS A 37 -1.32 -0.23 9.23
C HIS A 37 -2.60 0.60 9.12
N LYS A 38 -2.73 1.57 10.02
CA LYS A 38 -3.61 2.72 9.84
C LYS A 38 -2.78 4.00 9.99
N HIS A 39 -3.41 5.14 9.78
CA HIS A 39 -2.83 6.42 10.13
C HIS A 39 -3.48 6.97 11.40
N ASN A 40 -2.70 7.68 12.21
CA ASN A 40 -3.23 8.51 13.28
C ASN A 40 -4.04 9.65 12.66
N GLU A 41 -5.27 9.88 13.13
CA GLU A 41 -6.15 10.89 12.52
C GLU A 41 -5.70 12.33 12.80
N ASP A 42 -5.03 12.56 13.94
CA ASP A 42 -4.56 13.89 14.35
C ASP A 42 -3.21 14.24 13.72
N THR A 43 -2.29 13.26 13.61
CA THR A 43 -0.91 13.50 13.16
C THR A 43 -0.62 13.01 11.75
N GLY A 44 -1.42 12.09 11.22
CA GLY A 44 -1.17 11.42 9.93
C GLY A 44 -0.01 10.41 9.96
N ASP A 45 0.60 10.16 11.12
CA ASP A 45 1.67 9.18 11.27
C ASP A 45 1.15 7.74 11.11
N PHE A 46 2.03 6.82 10.72
CA PHE A 46 1.71 5.40 10.69
C PHE A 46 1.53 4.81 12.09
N GLU A 47 0.49 4.01 12.25
CA GLU A 47 0.20 3.20 13.43
C GLU A 47 -0.08 1.75 13.02
N LEU A 48 0.08 0.82 13.96
CA LEU A 48 -0.30 -0.56 13.73
C LEU A 48 -1.81 -0.69 13.54
N LEU A 49 -2.22 -1.58 12.65
CA LEU A 49 -3.64 -1.90 12.49
C LEU A 49 -4.11 -2.71 13.71
N PRO A 50 -5.16 -2.27 14.43
CA PRO A 50 -5.75 -3.04 15.52
C PRO A 50 -6.29 -4.40 15.04
N GLU A 51 -6.27 -5.41 15.92
CA GLU A 51 -6.66 -6.80 15.58
C GLU A 51 -8.11 -6.94 15.10
N ASP A 52 -9.00 -6.07 15.57
CA ASP A 52 -10.43 -6.04 15.24
C ASP A 52 -10.77 -5.12 14.06
N THR A 53 -9.76 -4.54 13.42
CA THR A 53 -9.90 -3.56 12.36
C THR A 53 -9.41 -4.12 11.03
N LEU A 54 -10.10 -3.76 9.94
CA LEU A 54 -9.70 -4.10 8.57
C LEU A 54 -9.62 -2.86 7.69
N GLN A 55 -8.77 -2.92 6.67
CA GLN A 55 -8.77 -1.92 5.61
C GLN A 55 -9.89 -2.25 4.62
N LEU A 56 -10.77 -1.28 4.36
CA LEU A 56 -11.85 -1.38 3.38
C LEU A 56 -11.63 -0.38 2.24
N GLU A 57 -11.62 -0.87 1.01
CA GLU A 57 -11.62 -0.02 -0.18
C GLU A 57 -13.07 0.13 -0.69
N THR A 58 -13.58 1.36 -0.70
CA THR A 58 -14.88 1.70 -1.30
C THR A 58 -14.72 2.85 -2.29
N ASP A 59 -15.59 2.91 -3.31
CA ASP A 59 -15.70 4.00 -4.28
C ASP A 59 -14.37 4.43 -4.93
N LEU A 60 -13.43 3.49 -5.11
CA LEU A 60 -12.11 3.73 -5.69
C LEU A 60 -11.32 4.83 -4.96
N GLN A 61 -11.40 4.84 -3.63
CA GLN A 61 -10.53 5.62 -2.75
C GLN A 61 -9.04 5.17 -2.77
N VAL A 62 -8.68 4.35 -3.77
CA VAL A 62 -7.30 3.99 -4.11
C VAL A 62 -6.99 4.44 -5.53
N CYS A 63 -5.79 4.99 -5.73
CA CYS A 63 -5.34 5.46 -7.03
C CYS A 63 -4.40 4.43 -7.68
N PHE A 64 -4.61 4.15 -8.97
CA PHE A 64 -3.70 3.33 -9.77
C PHE A 64 -2.86 4.25 -10.65
N VAL A 65 -1.57 4.33 -10.36
CA VAL A 65 -0.60 5.25 -11.00
C VAL A 65 0.65 4.49 -11.40
N LYS A 66 1.41 5.03 -12.36
CA LYS A 66 2.72 4.45 -12.68
C LYS A 66 3.70 4.79 -11.57
N GLU A 67 4.62 3.89 -11.26
CA GLU A 67 5.64 4.14 -10.23
C GLU A 67 6.45 5.42 -10.50
N THR A 68 6.73 5.70 -11.77
CA THR A 68 7.42 6.94 -12.20
C THR A 68 6.70 8.23 -11.80
N GLU A 69 5.38 8.19 -11.65
CA GLU A 69 4.56 9.37 -11.32
C GLU A 69 4.61 9.70 -9.83
N ILE A 70 5.01 8.75 -8.98
CA ILE A 70 5.02 8.89 -7.52
C ILE A 70 6.41 8.84 -6.89
N ASN A 71 7.48 8.76 -7.69
CA ASN A 71 8.86 8.69 -7.20
C ASN A 71 9.29 9.93 -6.38
N SER A 72 8.65 11.08 -6.61
CA SER A 72 8.89 12.30 -5.82
C SER A 72 8.10 12.35 -4.51
N LEU A 73 7.12 11.45 -4.34
CA LEU A 73 6.30 11.39 -3.13
C LEU A 73 7.05 10.62 -2.03
N LYS A 74 6.88 11.06 -0.79
CA LYS A 74 7.33 10.32 0.40
C LYS A 74 6.37 9.15 0.69
N ALA A 75 6.34 8.19 -0.22
CA ALA A 75 5.54 6.98 -0.12
C ALA A 75 6.42 5.78 0.23
N ILE A 76 5.94 4.94 1.15
CA ILE A 76 6.59 3.68 1.51
C ILE A 76 5.83 2.51 0.90
N PRO A 77 6.51 1.44 0.47
CA PRO A 77 5.82 0.23 0.03
C PRO A 77 5.09 -0.44 1.20
N VAL A 78 3.90 -0.97 0.93
CA VAL A 78 3.03 -1.62 1.94
C VAL A 78 2.47 -2.96 1.48
N ALA A 79 2.48 -3.23 0.18
CA ALA A 79 2.20 -4.55 -0.38
C ALA A 79 3.23 -4.91 -1.45
N TRP A 80 3.52 -6.21 -1.56
CA TRP A 80 4.49 -6.77 -2.49
C TRP A 80 3.95 -7.98 -3.22
N ARG A 81 4.47 -8.19 -4.41
CA ARG A 81 4.28 -9.40 -5.20
C ARG A 81 5.58 -9.78 -5.87
N TRP A 82 5.70 -11.05 -6.25
CA TRP A 82 6.74 -11.45 -7.19
C TRP A 82 6.30 -11.10 -8.62
N GLN A 83 7.20 -10.45 -9.39
CA GLN A 83 6.95 -10.10 -10.78
C GLN A 83 8.23 -10.32 -11.59
N ASN A 84 8.12 -11.13 -12.65
CA ASN A 84 9.24 -11.58 -13.48
C ASN A 84 10.30 -12.32 -12.65
N ASP A 85 11.39 -11.63 -12.31
CA ASP A 85 12.61 -12.15 -11.72
C ASP A 85 12.87 -11.62 -10.29
N GLY A 86 11.89 -10.95 -9.67
CA GLY A 86 12.07 -10.49 -8.30
C GLY A 86 10.83 -9.91 -7.63
N VAL A 87 11.05 -9.49 -6.40
CA VAL A 87 10.02 -8.85 -5.57
C VAL A 87 9.83 -7.39 -5.97
N ARG A 88 8.58 -6.98 -6.17
CA ARG A 88 8.17 -5.62 -6.52
C ARG A 88 7.06 -5.15 -5.58
N ALA A 89 7.09 -3.87 -5.22
CA ALA A 89 5.98 -3.26 -4.51
C ALA A 89 4.75 -3.23 -5.43
N SER A 90 3.61 -3.69 -4.94
CA SER A 90 2.32 -3.63 -5.63
C SER A 90 1.43 -2.50 -5.10
N ALA A 91 1.74 -1.97 -3.91
CA ALA A 91 1.09 -0.78 -3.35
C ALA A 91 2.09 0.03 -2.51
N LYS A 92 1.92 1.35 -2.51
CA LYS A 92 2.66 2.28 -1.64
C LYS A 92 1.68 3.17 -0.89
N CYS A 93 1.99 3.44 0.38
CA CYS A 93 1.24 4.37 1.21
C CYS A 93 2.06 5.64 1.45
N ILE A 94 1.41 6.80 1.36
CA ILE A 94 2.05 8.09 1.62
C ILE A 94 2.17 8.35 3.12
N ASN A 95 3.33 8.84 3.56
CA ASN A 95 3.59 9.19 4.96
C ASN A 95 2.99 10.55 5.35
N PHE A 96 1.74 10.77 4.95
CA PHE A 96 0.87 11.88 5.36
C PHE A 96 -0.53 11.61 4.81
N CYS A 97 -1.56 11.73 5.65
CA CYS A 97 -2.94 11.75 5.17
C CYS A 97 -3.37 13.20 4.97
N THR A 98 -3.77 13.55 3.76
CA THR A 98 -4.65 14.69 3.57
C THR A 98 -6.08 14.19 3.72
N TYR A 99 -6.85 14.76 4.64
CA TYR A 99 -8.29 14.55 4.67
C TYR A 99 -8.84 15.18 3.38
N ILE A 100 -9.08 14.35 2.38
CA ILE A 100 -9.82 14.77 1.21
C ILE A 100 -11.27 14.44 1.54
N GLU A 101 -12.11 15.46 1.75
CA GLU A 101 -13.57 15.31 1.65
C GLU A 101 -13.89 14.85 0.24
N HIS A 102 -13.71 13.57 -0.05
CA HIS A 102 -14.13 12.99 -1.31
C HIS A 102 -15.64 12.86 -1.26
N GLN A 103 -16.32 13.56 -2.17
CA GLN A 103 -17.75 13.39 -2.49
C GLN A 103 -18.04 12.02 -3.15
N GLY A 104 -17.42 10.96 -2.65
CA GLY A 104 -17.57 9.57 -3.10
C GLY A 104 -17.55 9.39 -4.62
N ARG A 105 -18.42 8.48 -5.07
CA ARG A 105 -18.62 8.04 -6.46
C ARG A 105 -18.75 9.17 -7.49
N GLU A 106 -19.25 10.36 -7.12
CA GLU A 106 -19.52 11.45 -8.06
C GLU A 106 -18.25 12.16 -8.57
N PHE A 107 -17.22 12.30 -7.72
CA PHE A 107 -15.93 12.87 -8.13
C PHE A 107 -15.22 11.92 -9.11
N HIS A 108 -15.27 10.62 -8.81
CA HIS A 108 -14.66 9.57 -9.61
C HIS A 108 -15.29 9.44 -11.01
N GLN A 109 -16.63 9.44 -11.12
CA GLN A 109 -17.31 9.37 -12.42
C GLN A 109 -17.01 10.56 -13.34
N LYS A 110 -16.79 11.76 -12.78
CA LYS A 110 -16.41 12.95 -13.55
C LYS A 110 -14.97 12.86 -14.08
N ALA A 111 -14.06 12.20 -13.37
CA ALA A 111 -12.67 12.00 -13.81
C ALA A 111 -12.55 10.96 -14.94
N HIS A 112 -13.36 9.90 -14.92
CA HIS A 112 -13.35 8.86 -15.98
C HIS A 112 -14.04 9.28 -17.28
N LYS A 113 -14.92 10.29 -17.28
CA LYS A 113 -15.56 10.82 -18.50
C LYS A 113 -14.62 11.69 -19.36
N LYS A 114 -13.33 11.81 -19.01
CA LYS A 114 -12.35 12.64 -19.74
C LYS A 114 -11.20 11.83 -20.36
N ILE A 115 -11.41 10.54 -20.66
CA ILE A 115 -10.50 9.74 -21.49
C ILE A 115 -11.22 9.34 -22.77
#